data_AF-A0A1B7LI95-F1
#
_entry.id   AF-A0A1B7LI95-F1
#
_cell.length_a   1.000
_cell.length_b   1.000
_cell.length_c   1.000
_cell.angle_alpha   90.00
_cell.angle_beta   90.00
_cell.angle_gamma   90.00
#
_symmetry.space_group_name_H-M   'P 1'
#
loop_
_entity.id
_entity.type
_entity.pdbx_description
1 polymer ?
#
loop_
_entity_poly.entity_id
_entity_poly.type
_entity_poly.pdbx_seq_one_letter_code
_entity_poly.pdbx_strand_id
1 'polypeptide(L)' 'MVELVRSLPDEIKEIIEPYEWNVKTREGISKKSELKIKPVPSIALNGELVYASTIPPQEDLIQAIRERSGLE' A
#
# COMPACT_ATOMS: atom_id res chain seq x y z
N MET A 1 5.59 -3.34 -6.76
CA MET A 1 4.94 -2.74 -5.57
C MET A 1 4.90 -3.70 -4.41
N VAL A 2 4.38 -4.93 -4.56
CA VAL A 2 4.41 -5.95 -3.50
C VAL A 2 5.83 -6.15 -2.93
N GLU A 3 6.82 -6.30 -3.79
CA GLU A 3 8.22 -6.47 -3.37
C GLU A 3 8.74 -5.28 -2.55
N LEU A 4 8.25 -4.08 -2.82
CA LEU A 4 8.61 -2.85 -2.11
C LEU A 4 8.07 -2.86 -0.68
N VAL A 5 6.82 -3.30 -0.50
CA VAL A 5 6.21 -3.51 0.82
C VAL A 5 6.93 -4.64 1.58
N ARG A 6 7.34 -5.71 0.88
CA ARG A 6 8.11 -6.81 1.48
C ARG A 6 9.55 -6.41 1.83
N SER A 7 10.11 -5.42 1.16
CA SER A 7 11.45 -4.88 1.42
C SER A 7 11.47 -3.79 2.49
N LEU A 8 10.30 -3.42 3.05
CA LEU A 8 10.23 -2.49 4.17
C LEU A 8 10.99 -3.05 5.39
N PRO A 9 11.60 -2.18 6.22
CA PRO A 9 12.24 -2.58 7.45
C PRO A 9 11.23 -3.18 8.43
N ASP A 10 11.70 -4.08 9.30
CA ASP A 10 10.85 -4.82 10.23
C ASP A 10 10.07 -3.90 11.18
N GLU A 11 10.65 -2.77 11.60
CA GLU A 11 9.96 -1.75 12.42
C GLU A 11 8.63 -1.30 11.79
N ILE A 12 8.60 -1.19 10.45
CA ILE A 12 7.43 -0.75 9.71
C ILE A 12 6.46 -1.91 9.52
N LYS A 13 6.97 -3.12 9.30
CA LYS A 13 6.14 -4.33 9.19
C LYS A 13 5.46 -4.71 10.51
N GLU A 14 6.02 -4.31 11.64
CA GLU A 14 5.41 -4.51 12.96
C GLU A 14 4.23 -3.55 13.21
N ILE A 15 4.20 -2.40 12.55
CA ILE A 15 3.13 -1.40 12.68
C ILE A 15 2.10 -1.43 11.54
N ILE A 16 2.43 -2.02 10.39
CA ILE A 16 1.49 -2.17 9.26
C ILE A 16 1.10 -3.62 9.04
N GLU A 17 -0.12 -3.82 8.54
CA GLU A 17 -0.56 -5.12 8.04
C GLU A 17 -0.55 -5.10 6.50
N PRO A 18 0.46 -5.70 5.84
CA PRO A 18 0.55 -5.67 4.39
C PRO A 18 -0.44 -6.65 3.77
N TYR A 19 -1.45 -6.10 3.08
CA TYR A 19 -2.39 -6.91 2.30
C TYR A 19 -2.09 -6.84 0.82
N GLU A 20 -1.92 -8.01 0.21
CA GLU A 20 -1.84 -8.15 -1.24
C GLU A 20 -3.22 -8.56 -1.79
N TRP A 21 -3.78 -7.72 -2.66
CA TRP A 21 -4.95 -8.08 -3.45
C TRP A 21 -4.58 -8.22 -4.91
N ASN A 22 -4.80 -9.42 -5.44
CA ASN A 22 -4.59 -9.67 -6.86
C ASN A 22 -5.81 -9.23 -7.66
N VAL A 23 -5.67 -8.25 -8.54
CA VAL A 23 -6.78 -7.76 -9.38
C VAL A 23 -7.27 -8.76 -10.43
N LYS A 24 -6.63 -9.93 -10.53
CA LYS A 24 -7.13 -11.07 -11.31
C LYS A 24 -8.16 -11.90 -10.53
N THR A 25 -8.27 -11.75 -9.21
CA THR A 25 -9.27 -12.44 -8.39
C THR A 25 -10.50 -11.56 -8.14
N ARG A 26 -11.66 -12.18 -7.91
CA ARG A 26 -12.90 -11.44 -7.58
C ARG A 26 -12.72 -10.55 -6.35
N GLU A 27 -11.99 -11.03 -5.34
CA GLU A 27 -11.68 -10.27 -4.12
C GLU A 27 -10.88 -9.01 -4.42
N GLY A 28 -9.81 -9.12 -5.23
CA GLY A 28 -9.02 -7.95 -5.58
C GLY A 28 -9.75 -6.96 -6.47
N ILE A 29 -10.64 -7.43 -7.36
CA ILE A 29 -11.51 -6.54 -8.16
C ILE A 29 -12.51 -5.82 -7.24
N SER A 30 -13.12 -6.54 -6.29
CA SER A 30 -14.05 -5.94 -5.32
C SER A 30 -13.34 -4.88 -4.49
N LYS A 31 -12.16 -5.21 -3.93
CA LYS A 31 -11.38 -4.28 -3.11
C LYS A 31 -10.91 -3.06 -3.90
N LYS A 32 -10.48 -3.25 -5.15
CA LYS A 32 -10.14 -2.15 -6.07
C LYS A 32 -11.31 -1.20 -6.25
N SER A 33 -12.51 -1.74 -6.40
CA SER A 33 -13.74 -0.96 -6.55
C SER A 33 -14.12 -0.21 -5.27
N GLU A 34 -14.04 -0.87 -4.10
CA GLU A 34 -14.30 -0.25 -2.79
C GLU A 34 -13.35 0.91 -2.50
N LEU A 35 -12.05 0.70 -2.75
CA LEU A 35 -11.00 1.69 -2.54
C LEU A 35 -10.92 2.74 -3.66
N LYS A 36 -11.85 2.70 -4.64
CA LYS A 36 -11.90 3.59 -5.83
C LYS A 36 -10.57 3.68 -6.58
N ILE A 37 -9.79 2.60 -6.57
CA ILE A 37 -8.49 2.54 -7.22
C ILE A 37 -8.72 2.40 -8.72
N LYS A 38 -8.30 3.40 -9.51
CA LYS A 38 -8.45 3.37 -10.97
C LYS A 38 -7.30 2.61 -11.65
N PRO A 39 -6.04 3.03 -11.52
CA PRO A 39 -4.91 2.32 -12.11
C PRO A 39 -4.39 1.20 -11.21
N VAL A 40 -3.74 0.20 -11.82
CA VAL A 40 -2.89 -0.79 -11.13
C VAL A 40 -1.51 -0.75 -11.80
N PRO A 41 -0.41 -0.95 -11.04
CA PRO A 41 -0.36 -1.21 -9.60
C PRO A 41 -0.58 0.08 -8.77
N SER A 42 -1.19 -0.03 -7.60
CA SER A 42 -1.49 1.09 -6.69
C SER A 42 -1.30 0.66 -5.23
N ILE A 43 -0.95 1.61 -4.37
CA ILE A 43 -0.79 1.40 -2.92
C ILE A 43 -1.85 2.23 -2.19
N ALA A 44 -2.63 1.55 -1.37
CA ALA A 44 -3.55 2.19 -0.45
C ALA A 44 -3.08 1.96 0.99
N LEU A 45 -3.07 3.02 1.80
CA LEU A 45 -2.74 2.98 3.23
C LEU A 45 -3.98 3.39 4.01
N ASN A 46 -4.39 2.59 4.99
CA ASN A 46 -5.62 2.81 5.77
C ASN A 46 -6.89 3.00 4.91
N GLY A 47 -6.97 2.27 3.78
CA GLY A 47 -8.12 2.36 2.88
C GLY A 47 -8.14 3.60 1.98
N GLU A 48 -7.08 4.40 1.98
CA GLU A 48 -6.94 5.57 1.13
C GLU A 48 -5.81 5.38 0.11
N LEU A 49 -6.08 5.70 -1.15
CA LEU A 49 -5.12 5.61 -2.25
C LEU A 49 -4.03 6.67 -2.07
N VAL A 50 -2.80 6.22 -1.79
CA VAL A 50 -1.64 7.11 -1.60
C VAL A 50 -0.82 7.19 -2.88
N TYR A 51 -0.60 6.03 -3.52
CA TYR A 51 0.17 5.96 -4.76
C TYR A 51 -0.63 5.27 -5.85
N ALA A 52 -0.75 5.93 -6.99
CA ALA A 52 -1.53 5.47 -8.13
C ALA A 52 -0.64 5.33 -9.36
N SER A 53 -0.52 4.12 -9.90
CA SER A 53 0.20 3.84 -11.16
C SER A 53 1.71 4.13 -11.18
N THR A 54 2.27 4.65 -10.09
CA THR A 54 3.69 5.00 -9.95
C THR A 54 4.25 4.28 -8.74
N ILE A 55 5.37 3.59 -8.92
CA ILE A 55 6.09 2.91 -7.84
C ILE A 55 6.83 3.97 -7.04
N PRO A 56 6.46 4.24 -5.77
CA PRO A 56 7.19 5.21 -4.95
C PRO A 56 8.57 4.68 -4.54
N PRO A 57 9.51 5.57 -4.19
CA PRO A 57 10.71 5.20 -3.47
C PRO A 57 10.37 4.51 -2.14
N GLN A 58 11.24 3.63 -1.67
CA GLN A 58 11.06 2.96 -0.38
C GLN A 58 11.01 3.97 0.78
N GLU A 59 11.87 4.99 0.74
CA GLU A 59 11.90 6.06 1.76
C GLU A 59 10.58 6.83 1.82
N ASP A 60 10.02 7.19 0.66
CA ASP A 60 8.77 7.93 0.54
C ASP A 60 7.59 7.10 1.09
N LEU A 61 7.55 5.81 0.76
CA LEU A 61 6.57 4.88 1.28
C LEU A 61 6.68 4.73 2.81
N ILE A 62 7.90 4.57 3.34
CA ILE A 62 8.14 4.49 4.79
C ILE A 62 7.68 5.77 5.48
N GLN A 63 8.02 6.93 4.94
CA GLN A 63 7.62 8.20 5.51
C GLN A 63 6.10 8.36 5.52
N ALA A 64 5.42 8.07 4.40
CA ALA A 64 3.96 8.12 4.32
C ALA A 64 3.28 7.16 5.32
N ILE A 65 3.89 6.00 5.58
CA ILE A 65 3.41 5.06 6.60
C ILE A 65 3.63 5.64 8.00
N ARG A 66 4.82 6.16 8.31
CA ARG A 66 5.16 6.72 9.63
C ARG A 66 4.27 7.92 9.98
N GLU A 67 4.08 8.83 9.03
CA GLU A 67 3.20 10.01 9.18
C GLU A 67 1.76 9.57 9.50
N ARG A 68 1.26 8.51 8.85
CA ARG A 68 -0.09 7.97 9.11
C ARG A 68 -0.18 7.13 10.38
N SER A 69 0.91 6.50 10.80
CA SER A 69 0.98 5.69 12.01
C SER A 69 1.14 6.55 13.28
N GLY A 70 1.41 7.85 13.14
CA GLY A 70 1.65 8.75 14.28
C GLY A 70 3.02 8.56 14.94
N LEU A 71 4.01 8.05 14.20
CA LEU A 71 5.41 8.00 14.66
C LEU A 71 6.09 9.33 14.35
N GLU A 72 5.88 10.33 15.20
CA GLU A 72 6.62 11.61 15.22
C GLU A 72 8.04 11.45 15.77
#